data_AF-A0A957YP14-F1
#
_entry.id   AF-A0A957YP14-F1
#
_cell.length_a   1.000
_cell.length_b   1.000
_cell.length_c   1.000
_cell.angle_alpha   90.00
_cell.angle_beta   90.00
_cell.angle_gamma   90.00
#
_symmetry.space_group_name_H-M   'P 1'
#
loop_
_entity.id
_entity.type
_entity.pdbx_description
1 polymer ?
#
loop_
_entity_poly.entity_id
_entity_poly.type
_entity_poly.pdbx_seq_one_letter_code
_entity_poly.pdbx_strand_id
1 'polypeptide(L)'
;MKIRSQISMVFHLDKCIGCHTCSIACKNIWTDRQGAEYMWWNNVETKPGTGFPTLWEDQEKYKGGWELKNGKVELKMQNRAQTLGNLFSNPALPTMDDYYEP
;
A
#
# COMPACT_ATOMS: atom_id res chain seq x y z
N MET A 1 8.67 -28.67 12.41
CA MET A 1 9.31 -27.37 12.72
C MET A 1 10.14 -26.93 11.53
N LYS A 2 9.83 -25.78 10.91
CA LYS A 2 10.59 -25.23 9.78
C LYS A 2 11.12 -23.85 10.19
N ILE A 3 12.39 -23.78 10.61
CA ILE A 3 13.00 -22.52 11.07
C ILE A 3 13.25 -21.62 9.85
N ARG A 4 12.92 -20.33 9.99
CA ARG A 4 13.15 -19.27 9.00
C ARG A 4 13.65 -18.02 9.72
N SER A 5 14.37 -17.17 8.99
CA SER A 5 14.84 -15.86 9.46
C SER A 5 14.34 -14.76 8.52
N GLN A 6 13.99 -13.60 9.09
CA GLN A 6 13.55 -12.42 8.34
C GLN A 6 14.10 -11.16 9.04
N ILE A 7 14.58 -10.19 8.26
CA ILE A 7 14.97 -8.88 8.78
C ILE A 7 13.70 -8.08 9.07
N SER A 8 13.63 -7.44 10.24
CA SER A 8 12.50 -6.63 10.66
C SER A 8 12.95 -5.19 10.95
N MET A 9 11.98 -4.27 10.93
CA MET A 9 12.20 -2.84 11.16
C MET A 9 11.24 -2.34 12.24
N VAL A 10 11.67 -1.34 13.01
CA VAL A 10 10.86 -0.69 14.03
C VAL A 10 10.96 0.82 13.85
N PHE A 11 9.81 1.50 13.81
CA PHE A 11 9.72 2.96 13.83
C PHE A 11 9.32 3.45 15.22
N HIS A 12 10.18 4.23 15.86
CA HIS A 12 9.88 4.85 17.16
C HIS A 12 9.12 6.17 16.94
N LEU A 13 7.78 6.11 16.91
CA LEU A 13 6.95 7.24 16.49
C LEU A 13 7.09 8.48 17.40
N ASP A 14 7.41 8.31 18.67
CA ASP A 14 7.70 9.43 19.60
C ASP A 14 8.99 10.21 19.24
N LYS A 15 9.89 9.60 18.46
CA LYS A 15 11.09 10.27 17.93
C LYS A 15 10.93 10.68 16.47
N CYS A 16 9.80 10.38 15.84
CA CYS A 16 9.53 10.79 14.47
C CYS A 16 9.25 12.29 14.46
N ILE A 17 9.96 13.03 13.61
CA ILE A 17 9.79 14.47 13.45
C ILE A 17 9.11 14.86 12.14
N GLY A 18 8.61 13.87 11.38
CA GLY A 18 7.89 14.12 10.13
C GLY A 18 8.69 14.87 9.06
N CYS A 19 10.00 14.67 8.97
CA CYS A 19 10.87 15.47 8.09
C CYS A 19 10.94 15.01 6.62
N HIS A 20 10.31 13.90 6.26
CA HIS A 20 10.31 13.32 4.91
C HIS A 20 11.69 12.94 4.32
N THR A 21 12.78 12.99 5.09
CA THR A 21 14.13 12.63 4.59
C THR A 21 14.19 11.19 4.07
N CYS A 22 13.53 10.24 4.74
CA CYS A 22 13.44 8.85 4.29
C CYS A 22 12.74 8.72 2.93
N SER A 23 11.72 9.53 2.68
CA SER A 23 10.98 9.55 1.41
C SER A 23 11.85 10.04 0.25
N ILE A 24 12.59 11.14 0.45
CA ILE A 24 13.49 11.70 -0.58
C ILE A 24 14.65 10.75 -0.87
N ALA A 25 15.26 10.15 0.16
CA ALA A 25 16.32 9.17 -0.02
C ALA A 25 15.83 7.98 -0.87
N CYS A 26 14.62 7.46 -0.58
CA CYS A 26 14.02 6.39 -1.36
C CYS A 26 13.70 6.81 -2.80
N LYS A 27 13.11 7.99 -2.98
CA LYS A 27 12.72 8.53 -4.29
C LYS A 27 13.92 8.64 -5.23
N ASN A 28 14.98 9.30 -4.77
CA ASN A 28 16.17 9.58 -5.59
C ASN A 28 16.93 8.33 -6.01
N ILE A 29 16.89 7.26 -5.19
CA ILE A 29 17.63 6.04 -5.50
C ILE A 29 16.79 5.11 -6.40
N TRP A 30 15.46 5.07 -6.22
CA TRP A 30 14.65 3.96 -6.75
C TRP A 30 13.53 4.37 -7.73
N THR A 31 12.89 5.53 -7.50
CA THR A 31 11.64 5.92 -8.18
C THR A 31 11.71 7.30 -8.84
N ASP A 32 12.88 7.67 -9.38
CA ASP A 32 13.13 8.92 -10.13
C ASP A 32 12.88 8.82 -11.64
N ARG A 33 12.47 7.64 -12.12
CA ARG A 33 12.26 7.32 -13.54
C ARG A 33 10.85 7.63 -14.00
N GLN A 34 10.71 7.84 -15.31
CA GLN A 34 9.42 8.07 -15.94
C GLN A 34 8.43 6.91 -15.74
N GLY A 35 7.19 7.24 -15.35
CA GLY A 35 6.13 6.31 -14.95
C GLY A 35 6.10 5.97 -13.46
N ALA A 36 7.09 6.39 -12.67
CA ALA A 36 7.18 6.14 -11.23
C ALA A 36 7.33 7.43 -10.40
N GLU A 37 7.19 8.61 -11.02
CA GLU A 37 7.34 9.92 -10.40
C GLU A 37 6.33 10.11 -9.27
N TYR A 38 5.09 9.65 -9.48
CA TYR A 38 4.07 9.68 -8.44
C TYR A 38 4.32 8.68 -7.31
N MET A 39 5.15 7.64 -7.52
CA MET A 39 5.32 6.53 -6.57
C MET A 39 6.29 6.88 -5.43
N TRP A 40 5.77 6.91 -4.21
CA TRP A 40 6.55 7.04 -2.98
C TRP A 40 6.55 5.71 -2.22
N TRP A 41 7.53 4.84 -2.48
CA TRP A 41 7.62 3.54 -1.79
C TRP A 41 7.78 3.69 -0.27
N ASN A 42 8.51 4.71 0.16
CA ASN A 42 8.52 5.17 1.54
C ASN A 42 7.87 6.56 1.57
N ASN A 43 6.69 6.68 2.16
CA ASN A 43 6.01 7.94 2.39
C ASN A 43 5.86 8.23 3.90
N VAL A 44 5.57 9.48 4.24
CA VAL A 44 5.28 9.91 5.61
C VAL A 44 3.94 10.63 5.58
N GLU A 45 3.05 10.28 6.50
CA GLU A 45 1.69 10.82 6.58
C GLU A 45 1.47 11.46 7.95
N THR A 46 0.84 12.63 7.95
CA THR A 46 0.39 13.29 9.19
C THR A 46 -0.97 12.73 9.60
N LYS A 47 -1.12 12.38 10.88
CA LYS A 47 -2.42 12.02 11.46
C LYS A 47 -2.93 13.16 12.35
N PRO A 48 -4.25 13.47 12.31
CA PRO A 48 -5.29 12.83 11.49
C PRO A 48 -5.17 13.21 9.99
N GLY A 49 -5.48 12.26 9.10
CA GLY A 49 -5.37 12.41 7.65
C GLY A 49 -5.77 11.15 6.88
N THR A 50 -6.03 11.28 5.58
CA THR A 50 -6.51 10.21 4.69
C THR A 50 -5.39 9.39 4.02
N GLY A 51 -4.15 9.87 4.08
CA GLY A 51 -2.96 9.16 3.61
C GLY A 51 -2.74 9.17 2.10
N PHE A 52 -1.83 8.31 1.64
CA PHE A 52 -1.42 8.18 0.24
C PHE A 52 -1.38 6.69 -0.18
N PRO A 53 -2.20 6.24 -1.15
CA PRO A 53 -3.28 6.98 -1.81
C PRO A 53 -4.40 7.38 -0.83
N THR A 54 -5.24 8.31 -1.24
CA THR A 54 -6.33 8.84 -0.42
C THR A 54 -7.24 7.71 0.07
N LEU A 55 -7.48 7.67 1.39
CA LEU A 55 -8.30 6.68 2.08
C LEU A 55 -7.77 5.24 1.99
N TRP A 56 -6.46 5.03 1.85
CA TRP A 56 -5.89 3.68 1.70
C TRP A 56 -6.25 2.72 2.85
N GLU A 57 -6.57 3.25 4.04
CA GLU A 57 -7.04 2.47 5.20
C GLU A 57 -8.45 1.90 5.01
N ASP A 58 -9.28 2.46 4.11
CA ASP A 58 -10.63 1.98 3.82
C ASP A 58 -10.62 0.71 2.95
N GLN A 59 -10.67 -0.43 3.63
CA GLN A 59 -10.73 -1.74 2.97
C GLN A 59 -12.13 -2.10 2.45
N GLU A 60 -13.17 -1.29 2.70
CA GLU A 60 -14.44 -1.45 1.99
C GLU A 60 -14.37 -0.85 0.59
N LYS A 61 -13.57 0.21 0.38
CA LYS A 61 -13.24 0.75 -0.95
C LYS A 61 -12.22 -0.13 -1.69
N TYR A 62 -11.01 -0.30 -1.14
CA TYR A 62 -9.88 -0.88 -1.88
C TYR A 62 -9.76 -2.41 -1.80
N LYS A 63 -10.55 -3.04 -0.92
CA LYS A 63 -10.60 -4.50 -0.75
C LYS A 63 -9.24 -5.18 -0.54
N GLY A 64 -8.29 -4.49 0.12
CA GLY A 64 -6.99 -5.05 0.47
C GLY A 64 -7.05 -6.06 1.62
N GLY A 65 -6.00 -6.87 1.73
CA GLY A 65 -5.81 -7.82 2.83
C GLY A 65 -6.64 -9.12 2.71
N TRP A 66 -6.84 -9.75 3.87
CA TRP A 66 -7.48 -11.05 4.00
C TRP A 66 -8.66 -10.96 4.98
N GLU A 67 -9.64 -11.84 4.80
CA GLU A 67 -10.77 -12.02 5.70
C GLU A 67 -10.98 -13.49 6.05
N LEU A 68 -11.58 -13.75 7.21
CA LEU A 68 -11.90 -15.10 7.66
C LEU A 68 -13.32 -15.46 7.24
N LYS A 69 -13.45 -16.38 6.28
CA LYS A 69 -14.73 -16.92 5.79
C LYS A 69 -14.79 -18.42 6.05
N ASN A 70 -15.80 -18.88 6.78
CA ASN A 70 -16.02 -20.29 7.08
C ASN A 70 -14.78 -21.02 7.65
N GLY A 71 -14.03 -20.33 8.53
CA GLY A 71 -12.80 -20.86 9.13
C GLY A 71 -11.59 -20.92 8.18
N LYS A 72 -11.70 -20.36 6.97
CA LYS A 72 -10.62 -20.26 5.99
C LYS A 72 -10.29 -18.80 5.71
N VAL A 73 -9.01 -18.53 5.52
CA VAL A 73 -8.51 -17.19 5.17
C VAL A 73 -8.66 -17.03 3.66
N GLU A 74 -9.39 -16.01 3.23
CA GLU A 74 -9.64 -15.68 1.83
C GLU A 74 -9.25 -14.23 1.54
N LEU A 75 -8.83 -13.93 0.31
CA LEU A 75 -8.52 -12.55 -0.08
C LEU A 75 -9.80 -11.73 -0.06
N LYS A 76 -9.77 -10.56 0.59
CA LYS A 76 -10.94 -9.65 0.64
C LYS A 76 -11.35 -9.17 -0.75
N MET A 77 -10.37 -9.03 -1.65
CA MET A 77 -10.58 -8.59 -3.02
C MET A 77 -11.39 -9.58 -3.86
N GLN A 78 -10.93 -10.83 -3.96
CA GLN A 78 -11.52 -11.81 -4.86
C GLN A 78 -10.97 -13.22 -4.64
N ASN A 79 -11.81 -14.21 -4.95
CA ASN A 79 -11.37 -15.60 -5.10
C ASN A 79 -10.74 -15.86 -6.49
N ARG A 80 -10.25 -17.08 -6.72
CA ARG A 80 -9.56 -17.45 -7.97
C ARG A 80 -10.42 -17.28 -9.23
N ALA A 81 -11.71 -17.60 -9.18
CA ALA A 81 -12.61 -17.47 -10.33
C ALA A 81 -12.95 -16.00 -10.61
N GLN A 82 -13.21 -15.23 -9.56
CA GLN A 82 -13.41 -13.78 -9.67
C GLN A 82 -12.17 -13.07 -10.22
N THR A 83 -10.97 -13.52 -9.86
CA THR A 83 -9.70 -13.01 -10.41
C THR A 83 -9.65 -13.14 -11.93
N LEU A 84 -10.13 -14.25 -12.50
CA LEU A 84 -10.19 -14.43 -13.95
C LEU A 84 -11.24 -13.50 -14.59
N GLY A 85 -12.39 -13.31 -13.94
CA GLY A 85 -13.42 -12.38 -14.42
C GLY A 85 -12.97 -10.91 -14.42
N ASN A 86 -12.16 -10.52 -13.44
CA ASN A 86 -11.65 -9.15 -13.28
C ASN A 86 -10.26 -8.94 -13.93
N LEU A 87 -9.76 -9.89 -14.73
CA LEU A 87 -8.42 -9.83 -15.30
C LEU A 87 -8.20 -8.58 -16.18
N PHE A 88 -9.22 -8.20 -16.96
CA PHE A 88 -9.14 -7.08 -17.89
C PHE A 88 -9.51 -5.73 -17.27
N SER A 89 -10.15 -5.74 -16.11
CA SER A 89 -10.51 -4.53 -15.38
C SER A 89 -10.65 -4.85 -13.90
N ASN A 90 -9.76 -4.28 -13.09
CA ASN A 90 -9.82 -4.41 -11.65
C ASN A 90 -10.66 -3.24 -11.08
N PRO A 91 -11.87 -3.49 -10.56
CA PRO A 91 -12.75 -2.44 -10.06
C PRO A 91 -12.27 -1.80 -8.75
N ALA A 92 -11.36 -2.44 -8.02
CA ALA A 92 -10.81 -1.95 -6.76
C ALA A 92 -9.42 -1.31 -6.92
N LEU A 93 -8.94 -1.15 -8.16
CA LEU A 93 -7.64 -0.53 -8.43
C LEU A 93 -7.70 0.98 -8.13
N PRO A 94 -6.82 1.53 -7.28
CA PRO A 94 -6.70 2.98 -7.11
C PRO A 94 -6.32 3.66 -8.44
N THR A 95 -6.94 4.79 -8.75
CA THR A 95 -6.64 5.59 -9.94
C THR A 95 -5.56 6.63 -9.66
N MET A 96 -5.10 7.36 -10.69
CA MET A 96 -4.12 8.44 -10.50
C MET A 96 -4.66 9.55 -9.58
N ASP A 97 -5.95 9.84 -9.66
CA ASP A 97 -6.64 10.82 -8.81
C ASP A 97 -6.61 10.43 -7.32
N ASP A 98 -6.54 9.14 -7.00
CA ASP A 98 -6.37 8.69 -5.62
C ASP A 98 -4.95 8.97 -5.09
N TYR A 99 -3.97 9.16 -5.97
CA TYR A 99 -2.59 9.58 -5.64
C TYR A 99 -2.43 11.10 -5.84
N TYR A 100 -1.82 11.50 -6.97
CA TYR A 100 -1.72 12.84 -7.52
C TYR A 100 -1.19 12.73 -8.96
N GLU A 101 -1.54 13.68 -9.83
CA GLU A 101 -0.88 13.82 -11.13
C GLU A 101 0.49 14.52 -10.93
N PRO A 102 1.62 13.84 -11.24
CA PRO A 102 2.96 14.35 -10.99
C PRO A 102 3.41 15.46 -11.95
#